data_AF-A0A969B7X9-F1
#
_entry.id   AF-A0A969B7X9-F1
#
_cell.length_a   1.000
_cell.length_b   1.000
_cell.length_c   1.000
_cell.angle_alpha   90.00
_cell.angle_beta   90.00
_cell.angle_gamma   90.00
#
_symmetry.space_group_name_H-M   'P 1'
#
loop_
_entity.id
_entity.type
_entity.pdbx_description
1 polymer ?
#
loop_
_entity_poly.entity_id
_entity_poly.type
_entity_poly.pdbx_seq_one_letter_code
_entity_poly.pdbx_strand_id
1 'polypeptide(L)' 'MAQHDFDIANQTTPAFRADLNTALIALATLSSGATEPTVTQAYQLWADTTTDLIEIRYADNT' A
#
# COMPACT_ATOMS: atom_id res chain seq x y z
N MET A 1 -0.04 2.90 -10.35
CA MET A 1 0.50 1.83 -9.50
C MET A 1 -0.50 1.50 -8.39
N ALA A 2 -0.39 0.33 -7.75
CA ALA A 2 -1.31 -0.09 -6.71
C ALA A 2 -0.85 0.43 -5.35
N GLN A 3 -1.61 1.38 -4.80
CA GLN A 3 -1.57 1.76 -3.39
C GLN A 3 -2.89 1.33 -2.76
N HIS A 4 -2.80 0.69 -1.60
CA HIS A 4 -3.92 0.22 -0.81
C HIS A 4 -3.59 0.48 0.67
N ASP A 5 -4.60 0.68 1.49
CA ASP A 5 -4.49 1.03 2.90
C ASP A 5 -4.32 -0.19 3.83
N PHE A 6 -4.39 -1.39 3.26
CA PHE A 6 -4.39 -2.68 3.95
C PHE A 6 -5.54 -2.87 4.94
N ASP A 7 -6.62 -2.09 4.79
CA ASP A 7 -7.87 -2.30 5.50
C ASP A 7 -8.89 -2.98 4.60
N ILE A 8 -9.71 -3.86 5.17
CA ILE A 8 -10.80 -4.49 4.43
C ILE A 8 -12.08 -4.21 5.20
N ALA A 9 -12.89 -3.30 4.65
CA ALA A 9 -14.15 -2.91 5.26
C ALA A 9 -15.15 -4.09 5.36
N ASN A 10 -16.13 -3.96 6.25
CA ASN A 10 -17.27 -4.88 6.29
C ASN A 10 -18.15 -4.68 5.05
N GLN A 11 -18.00 -5.56 4.07
CA GLN A 11 -18.55 -5.42 2.72
C GLN A 11 -19.10 -6.74 2.18
N THR A 12 -19.82 -6.67 1.07
CA THR A 12 -20.35 -7.87 0.39
C THR A 12 -19.21 -8.78 -0.11
N THR A 13 -19.49 -10.08 -0.26
CA THR A 13 -18.48 -11.08 -0.66
C THR A 13 -17.77 -10.77 -1.99
N PRO A 14 -18.46 -10.28 -3.05
CA PRO A 14 -17.79 -9.87 -4.28
C PRO A 14 -16.85 -8.68 -4.09
N ALA A 15 -17.26 -7.70 -3.28
CA ALA A 15 -16.47 -6.52 -2.97
C ALA A 15 -15.22 -6.90 -2.14
N PHE A 16 -15.39 -7.74 -1.11
CA PHE A 16 -14.29 -8.29 -0.31
C PHE A 16 -13.20 -8.93 -1.17
N ARG A 17 -13.60 -9.74 -2.16
CA ARG A 17 -12.62 -10.41 -3.03
C ARG A 17 -11.91 -9.43 -3.95
N ALA A 18 -12.58 -8.39 -4.44
CA ALA A 18 -11.95 -7.36 -5.25
C ALA A 18 -10.96 -6.52 -4.43
N ASP A 19 -11.35 -6.15 -3.22
CA ASP A 19 -10.55 -5.38 -2.26
C ASP A 19 -9.28 -6.16 -1.86
N LEU A 20 -9.46 -7.43 -1.45
CA LEU A 20 -8.34 -8.32 -1.13
C LEU A 20 -7.34 -8.48 -2.28
N ASN A 21 -7.80 -8.63 -3.52
CA ASN A 21 -6.88 -8.73 -4.66
C ASN A 21 -6.10 -7.42 -4.87
N THR A 22 -6.73 -6.27 -4.64
CA THR A 22 -6.05 -4.97 -4.72
C THR A 22 -4.98 -4.84 -3.63
N ALA A 23 -5.31 -5.22 -2.39
CA ALA A 23 -4.37 -5.27 -1.28
C ALA A 23 -3.16 -6.18 -1.56
N LEU A 24 -3.39 -7.37 -2.13
CA LEU A 24 -2.32 -8.31 -2.49
C LEU A 24 -1.42 -7.76 -3.60
N ILE A 25 -1.97 -7.05 -4.59
CA ILE A 25 -1.18 -6.40 -5.64
C ILE A 25 -0.35 -5.25 -5.05
N ALA A 26 -0.93 -4.44 -4.16
CA ALA A 26 -0.20 -3.39 -3.46
C ALA A 26 0.95 -3.98 -2.64
N LEU A 27 0.72 -5.07 -1.89
CA LEU A 27 1.76 -5.77 -1.13
C LEU A 27 2.89 -6.28 -2.05
N ALA A 28 2.53 -6.98 -3.14
CA ALA A 28 3.50 -7.54 -4.07
C ALA A 28 4.33 -6.48 -4.80
N THR A 29 3.83 -5.25 -4.88
CA THR A 29 4.51 -4.12 -5.54
C THR A 29 5.03 -3.08 -4.56
N LEU A 30 5.15 -3.41 -3.27
CA LEU A 30 5.61 -2.52 -2.21
C LEU A 30 4.89 -1.16 -2.23
N SER A 31 3.56 -1.19 -2.37
CA SER A 31 2.67 -0.02 -2.47
C SER A 31 3.18 1.05 -3.45
N SER A 32 3.78 0.63 -4.57
CA SER A 32 4.50 1.50 -5.50
C SER A 32 3.72 2.76 -5.90
N GLY A 33 4.43 3.88 -6.06
CA GLY A 33 3.82 5.20 -6.27
C GLY A 33 4.83 6.21 -6.76
N ALA A 34 4.40 7.33 -7.36
CA ALA A 34 5.25 8.51 -7.51
C ALA A 34 5.19 9.42 -6.27
N THR A 35 4.20 9.18 -5.43
CA THR A 35 3.99 9.83 -4.14
C THR A 35 3.84 8.77 -3.07
N GLU A 36 4.22 9.12 -1.86
CA GLU A 36 4.08 8.25 -0.70
C GLU A 36 2.61 7.81 -0.48
N PRO A 37 2.36 6.58 0.01
CA PRO A 37 1.02 6.14 0.39
C PRO A 37 0.34 7.09 1.38
N THR A 38 -0.95 7.34 1.20
CA THR A 38 -1.72 8.25 2.07
C THR A 38 -2.05 7.66 3.43
N VAL A 39 -2.25 6.33 3.49
CA VAL A 39 -2.38 5.59 4.74
C VAL A 39 -1.02 5.01 5.05
N THR A 40 -0.37 5.61 6.05
CA THR A 40 1.01 5.32 6.42
C THR A 40 1.06 4.47 7.68
N GLN A 41 1.91 3.45 7.64
CA GLN A 41 2.19 2.59 8.77
C GLN A 41 3.69 2.65 9.10
N ALA A 42 4.03 2.52 10.39
CA ALA A 42 5.42 2.42 10.83
C ALA A 42 6.13 1.25 10.11
N TYR A 43 7.36 1.48 9.65
CA TYR A 43 8.17 0.50 8.89
C TYR A 43 7.58 0.07 7.54
N GLN A 44 6.60 0.80 7.01
CA GLN A 44 6.07 0.51 5.69
C GLN A 44 7.15 0.67 4.62
N LEU A 45 7.26 -0.32 3.74
CA LEU A 45 8.07 -0.24 2.53
C LEU A 45 7.25 0.39 1.41
N TRP A 46 7.88 1.29 0.67
CA TRP A 46 7.28 1.95 -0.49
C TRP A 46 8.27 2.02 -1.65
N ALA A 47 7.88 1.57 -2.84
CA ALA A 47 8.67 1.76 -4.05
C ALA A 47 8.32 3.09 -4.74
N ASP A 48 9.23 4.06 -4.69
CA ASP A 48 9.09 5.34 -5.39
C ASP A 48 9.50 5.19 -6.85
N THR A 49 8.51 5.29 -7.73
CA THR A 49 8.69 5.21 -9.20
C THR A 49 9.25 6.47 -9.84
N THR A 50 9.40 7.55 -9.08
CA THR A 50 10.08 8.76 -9.56
C THR A 50 11.59 8.63 -9.41
N THR A 51 12.04 8.05 -8.30
CA THR A 51 13.45 7.90 -7.95
C THR A 51 14.00 6.50 -8.21
N ASP A 52 13.12 5.53 -8.51
CA ASP A 52 13.44 4.11 -8.66
C ASP A 52 14.12 3.50 -7.41
N LEU A 53 13.73 4.00 -6.22
CA LEU A 53 14.23 3.55 -4.92
C LEU A 53 13.13 2.90 -4.09
N ILE A 54 13.54 2.01 -3.18
CA ILE A 54 12.67 1.53 -2.10
C ILE A 54 12.94 2.41 -0.88
N GLU A 55 11.89 3.05 -0.41
CA GLU A 55 11.88 3.81 0.83
C GLU A 55 11.29 2.98 1.96
N ILE A 56 11.71 3.28 3.19
CA ILE A 56 11.14 2.71 4.41
C ILE A 56 10.70 3.85 5.31
N ARG A 57 9.45 3.80 5.74
CA ARG A 57 8.92 4.79 6.68
C ARG A 57 9.54 4.59 8.06
N TYR A 58 9.79 5.72 8.74
CA TYR A 58 10.32 5.71 10.10
C TYR A 58 9.41 4.98 11.09
N ALA A 59 10.02 4.50 12.17
CA ALA A 59 9.35 3.75 13.23
C ALA A 59 8.27 4.56 13.96
N ASP A 60 8.44 5.87 14.05
CA ASP A 60 7.52 6.82 14.68
C ASP A 60 6.39 7.27 13.75
N ASN A 61 6.38 6.82 12.49
CA ASN A 61 5.35 7.10 11.50
C ASN A 61 5.11 8.60 11.25
N THR A 62 6.09 9.46 11.53
CA THR A 62 6.03 10.91 11.23
C THR A 62 6.57 11.18 9.83
#